data_AF-A0A4Y5STG3-F1
#
_entry.id   AF-A0A4Y5STG3-F1
#
_cell.length_a   1.000
_cell.length_b   1.000
_cell.length_c   1.000
_cell.angle_alpha   90.00
_cell.angle_beta   90.00
_cell.angle_gamma   90.00
#
_symmetry.space_group_name_H-M   'P 1'
#
loop_
_entity.id
_entity.type
_entity.pdbx_description
1 polymer ?
#
loop_
_entity_poly.entity_id
_entity_poly.type
_entity_poly.pdbx_seq_one_letter_code
_entity_poly.pdbx_strand_id
1 'polypeptide(L)'
;MALCAGRGHLSGRTPTRICGASPGRTGCRETVPLDRAVRCVAFIELDTSVPVETNRFGLSNAAQFEAILGRLDAMLTTRLHGMVLALKNGIPTIAIDPVSGGDKVTRQAGKLGWTEVFDPDLVSDEDLSAALTRCLSKAGRAKACLVKDAAILSLADFDTEFEAALQVPARPELRAHLIPKASKVREWRKRFKAWKRRRRAKTSR
;
A
#
# COMPACT_ATOMS: atom_id res chain seq x y z
N MET A 1 6.11 0.94 1.54
CA MET A 1 6.51 1.04 2.95
C MET A 1 6.15 -0.27 3.58
N ALA A 2 7.10 -1.10 3.94
CA ALA A 2 6.76 -2.45 4.31
C ALA A 2 7.80 -3.06 5.27
N LEU A 3 7.30 -3.88 6.20
CA LEU A 3 7.90 -4.19 7.49
C LEU A 3 8.43 -5.63 7.53
N CYS A 4 9.47 -5.92 8.31
CA CYS A 4 9.95 -7.29 8.54
C CYS A 4 10.45 -7.42 9.99
N ALA A 5 9.79 -8.22 10.84
CA ALA A 5 10.22 -8.48 12.23
C ALA A 5 10.83 -9.88 12.37
N GLY A 6 12.14 -9.93 12.61
CA GLY A 6 12.91 -11.15 12.81
C GLY A 6 12.56 -11.91 14.09
N ARG A 7 12.46 -13.23 14.01
CA ARG A 7 12.28 -14.13 15.15
C ARG A 7 13.58 -14.26 15.95
N GLY A 8 13.60 -13.75 17.18
CA GLY A 8 14.67 -13.99 18.16
C GLY A 8 14.37 -15.20 19.03
N HIS A 9 15.29 -16.17 19.01
CA HIS A 9 15.28 -17.40 19.81
C HIS A 9 15.69 -17.09 21.26
N LEU A 10 14.97 -17.65 22.23
CA LEU A 10 15.19 -17.48 23.67
C LEU A 10 16.39 -18.32 24.13
N SER A 11 17.39 -17.71 24.75
CA SER A 11 18.29 -18.41 25.68
C SER A 11 18.49 -17.54 26.92
N GLY A 12 18.18 -18.13 28.07
CA GLY A 12 17.99 -17.44 29.33
C GLY A 12 19.26 -16.93 29.99
N ARG A 13 19.07 -15.88 30.79
CA ARG A 13 19.79 -15.58 32.03
C ARG A 13 18.97 -14.53 32.80
N THR A 14 18.41 -14.94 33.93
CA THR A 14 17.89 -14.06 34.97
C THR A 14 19.02 -13.24 35.61
N PRO A 15 18.71 -12.03 36.10
CA PRO A 15 18.95 -11.83 37.54
C PRO A 15 17.78 -11.11 38.25
N THR A 16 17.37 -11.75 39.34
CA THR A 16 17.12 -11.22 40.69
C THR A 16 16.35 -9.90 40.86
N ARG A 17 15.15 -10.05 41.45
CA ARG A 17 14.31 -9.01 42.05
C ARG A 17 15.03 -8.26 43.17
N ILE A 18 14.77 -6.96 43.28
CA ILE A 18 14.71 -6.26 44.57
C ILE A 18 13.33 -5.62 44.66
N CYS A 19 12.52 -6.15 45.57
CA CYS A 19 11.21 -5.60 45.94
C CYS A 19 11.42 -4.39 46.86
N GLY A 20 10.72 -3.30 46.56
CA GLY A 20 10.45 -2.22 47.51
C GLY A 20 8.96 -1.89 47.43
N ALA A 21 8.19 -2.34 48.43
CA ALA A 21 6.78 -2.02 48.56
C ALA A 21 6.60 -0.85 49.54
N SER A 22 5.72 0.10 49.21
CA SER A 22 4.97 0.86 50.21
C SER A 22 3.59 1.24 49.66
N PRO A 23 2.55 1.26 50.51
CA PRO A 23 1.16 1.17 50.06
C PRO A 23 0.46 2.54 50.02
N GLY A 24 -0.56 2.65 49.16
CA GLY A 24 -1.61 3.64 49.31
C GLY A 24 -1.76 4.63 48.16
N ARG A 25 -2.55 4.28 47.15
CA ARG A 25 -3.66 5.11 46.65
C ARG A 25 -4.52 4.33 45.67
N THR A 26 -5.80 4.27 46.01
CA THR A 26 -6.93 3.74 45.26
C THR A 26 -7.15 4.50 43.96
N GLY A 27 -7.43 3.76 42.89
CA GLY A 27 -8.18 4.25 41.72
C GLY A 27 -7.33 4.83 40.59
N CYS A 28 -6.69 3.98 39.80
CA CYS A 28 -6.30 4.31 38.44
C CYS A 28 -7.10 3.41 37.49
N ARG A 29 -8.10 3.99 36.83
CA ARG A 29 -8.68 3.41 35.62
C ARG A 29 -7.52 3.16 34.66
N GLU A 30 -7.30 1.91 34.30
CA GLU A 30 -6.23 1.49 33.40
C GLU A 30 -6.62 1.87 31.97
N THR A 31 -6.49 3.15 31.63
CA THR A 31 -6.46 3.60 30.24
C THR A 31 -5.06 3.28 29.71
N VAL A 32 -4.92 2.13 29.07
CA VAL A 32 -3.68 1.72 28.41
C VAL A 32 -3.44 2.68 27.23
N PRO A 33 -2.37 3.51 27.22
CA PRO A 33 -2.09 4.38 26.10
C PRO A 33 -1.54 3.57 24.92
N LEU A 34 -1.99 3.91 23.71
CA LEU A 34 -1.64 3.33 22.41
C LEU A 34 -0.17 3.54 21.98
N ASP A 35 0.70 4.06 22.84
CA ASP A 35 2.01 4.63 22.48
C ASP A 35 3.15 3.60 22.36
N ARG A 36 2.92 2.34 22.75
CA ARG A 36 3.99 1.34 22.87
C ARG A 36 4.17 0.41 21.67
N ALA A 37 3.15 0.22 20.82
CA ALA A 37 3.17 -0.77 19.74
C ALA A 37 3.92 -0.32 18.47
N VAL A 38 3.92 0.98 18.16
CA VAL A 38 4.51 1.52 16.92
C VAL A 38 6.03 1.75 17.02
N ARG A 39 6.62 1.70 18.23
CA ARG A 39 8.04 2.06 18.49
C ARG A 39 9.08 1.01 18.08
N CYS A 40 8.71 -0.16 17.54
CA CYS A 40 9.66 -1.23 17.23
C CYS A 40 9.48 -1.82 15.83
N VAL A 41 9.23 -0.96 14.85
CA VAL A 41 9.00 -1.37 13.47
C VAL A 41 10.16 -0.96 12.57
N ALA A 42 10.80 -1.93 11.92
CA ALA A 42 11.72 -1.65 10.81
C ALA A 42 10.93 -1.37 9.54
N PHE A 43 11.28 -0.30 8.81
CA PHE A 43 10.65 0.02 7.54
C PHE A 43 11.68 0.09 6.41
N ILE A 44 11.26 -0.36 5.22
CA ILE A 44 11.97 -0.08 3.98
C ILE A 44 11.08 0.74 3.04
N GLU A 45 11.70 1.72 2.39
CA GLU A 45 11.07 2.45 1.29
C GLU A 45 11.26 1.66 -0.01
N LEU A 46 10.25 1.71 -0.88
CA LEU A 46 10.28 1.04 -2.18
C LEU A 46 9.71 1.96 -3.24
N ASP A 47 10.29 1.90 -4.44
CA ASP A 47 9.85 2.66 -5.61
C ASP A 47 9.46 1.70 -6.74
N THR A 48 8.36 2.03 -7.40
CA THR A 48 7.79 1.28 -8.53
C THR A 48 8.18 1.88 -9.88
N SER A 49 9.08 2.89 -9.91
CA SER A 49 9.54 3.51 -11.15
C SER A 49 10.44 2.56 -11.94
N VAL A 50 10.27 2.54 -13.25
CA VAL A 50 11.14 1.85 -14.22
C VAL A 50 11.41 2.81 -15.38
N PRO A 51 12.60 2.79 -16.03
CA PRO A 51 13.74 1.87 -15.84
C PRO A 51 14.65 2.24 -14.64
N VAL A 52 15.71 1.44 -14.41
CA VAL A 52 16.58 1.47 -13.21
C VAL A 52 17.16 2.86 -12.91
N GLU A 53 17.47 3.64 -13.95
CA GLU A 53 18.05 4.98 -13.87
C GLU A 53 17.12 5.98 -13.19
N THR A 54 15.82 5.65 -13.14
CA THR A 54 14.79 6.48 -12.50
C THR A 54 14.29 5.89 -11.18
N ASN A 55 14.78 4.72 -10.78
CA ASN A 55 14.39 4.05 -9.56
C ASN A 55 15.33 4.43 -8.41
N ARG A 56 14.77 4.93 -7.30
CA ARG A 56 15.55 5.38 -6.15
C ARG A 56 16.37 4.28 -5.45
N PHE A 57 15.97 3.01 -5.62
CA PHE A 57 16.56 1.85 -4.94
C PHE A 57 17.26 0.89 -5.91
N GLY A 58 17.50 1.32 -7.16
CA GLY A 58 18.20 0.50 -8.16
C GLY A 58 17.40 -0.72 -8.63
N LEU A 59 16.08 -0.76 -8.42
CA LEU A 59 15.24 -1.82 -8.96
C LEU A 59 15.07 -1.63 -10.47
N SER A 60 15.40 -2.67 -11.22
CA SER A 60 15.43 -2.65 -12.69
C SER A 60 14.15 -3.21 -13.33
N ASN A 61 13.36 -3.99 -12.59
CA ASN A 61 12.14 -4.61 -13.11
C ASN A 61 11.14 -4.95 -11.99
N ALA A 62 9.92 -5.33 -12.40
CA ALA A 62 8.84 -5.71 -11.49
C ALA A 62 9.16 -6.96 -10.65
N ALA A 63 9.91 -7.92 -11.19
CA ALA A 63 10.25 -9.15 -10.46
C ALA A 63 11.13 -8.87 -9.24
N GLN A 64 12.09 -7.94 -9.34
CA GLN A 64 12.92 -7.51 -8.21
C GLN A 64 12.08 -6.82 -7.12
N PHE A 65 11.13 -5.98 -7.52
CA PHE A 65 10.19 -5.35 -6.59
C PHE A 65 9.30 -6.39 -5.88
N GLU A 66 8.72 -7.33 -6.63
CA GLU A 66 7.89 -8.41 -6.06
C GLU A 66 8.70 -9.36 -5.14
N ALA A 67 9.97 -9.63 -5.47
CA ALA A 67 10.84 -10.44 -4.61
C ALA A 67 11.04 -9.80 -3.22
N ILE A 68 11.07 -8.47 -3.15
CA ILE A 68 11.10 -7.76 -1.87
C ILE A 68 9.73 -7.83 -1.21
N LEU A 69 8.63 -7.55 -1.94
CA LEU A 69 7.26 -7.63 -1.42
C LEU A 69 6.96 -8.95 -0.73
N GLY A 70 7.31 -10.09 -1.34
CA GLY A 70 7.05 -11.41 -0.76
C GLY A 70 7.70 -11.67 0.60
N ARG A 71 8.63 -10.82 1.05
CA ARG A 71 9.33 -10.94 2.36
C ARG A 71 8.78 -10.01 3.43
N LEU A 72 7.75 -9.24 3.12
CA LEU A 72 7.25 -8.20 4.00
C LEU A 72 6.07 -8.70 4.82
N ASP A 73 5.90 -8.13 6.01
CA ASP A 73 4.82 -8.42 6.94
C ASP A 73 3.54 -7.67 6.58
N ALA A 74 3.70 -6.39 6.20
CA ALA A 74 2.64 -5.50 5.77
C ALA A 74 3.19 -4.44 4.79
N MET A 75 2.32 -3.82 3.98
CA MET A 75 2.64 -2.72 3.07
C MET A 75 1.80 -1.48 3.41
N LEU A 76 2.36 -0.28 3.28
CA LEU A 76 1.71 1.02 3.26
C LEU A 76 2.06 1.71 1.94
N THR A 77 1.04 2.24 1.25
CA THR A 77 1.23 2.83 -0.07
C THR A 77 0.14 3.83 -0.44
N THR A 78 0.51 4.82 -1.25
CA THR A 78 -0.43 5.69 -1.96
C THR A 78 -0.61 5.29 -3.43
N ARG A 79 0.02 4.19 -3.85
CA ARG A 79 0.07 3.74 -5.24
C ARG A 79 -0.74 2.47 -5.42
N LEU A 80 -1.65 2.50 -6.41
CA LEU A 80 -2.43 1.32 -6.83
C LEU A 80 -1.55 0.08 -7.03
N HIS A 81 -0.45 0.23 -7.79
CA HIS A 81 0.50 -0.87 -8.06
C HIS A 81 1.13 -1.45 -6.79
N GLY A 82 1.41 -0.61 -5.79
CA GLY A 82 1.93 -1.08 -4.51
C GLY A 82 0.93 -1.99 -3.79
N MET A 83 -0.36 -1.64 -3.83
CA MET A 83 -1.43 -2.42 -3.21
C MET A 83 -1.66 -3.74 -3.94
N VAL A 84 -1.88 -3.70 -5.26
CA VAL A 84 -2.22 -4.92 -6.01
C VAL A 84 -1.07 -5.93 -6.01
N LEU A 85 0.19 -5.48 -6.10
CA LEU A 85 1.34 -6.38 -6.08
C LEU A 85 1.60 -6.96 -4.67
N ALA A 86 1.37 -6.18 -3.61
CA ALA A 86 1.47 -6.70 -2.24
C ALA A 86 0.39 -7.76 -1.98
N LEU A 87 -0.87 -7.49 -2.33
CA LEU A 87 -1.97 -8.45 -2.21
C LEU A 87 -1.74 -9.71 -3.06
N LYS A 88 -1.23 -9.58 -4.30
CA LYS A 88 -0.81 -10.71 -5.15
C LYS A 88 0.20 -11.62 -4.44
N ASN A 89 1.04 -11.07 -3.56
CA ASN A 89 2.02 -11.80 -2.77
C ASN A 89 1.48 -12.24 -1.39
N GLY A 90 0.18 -12.08 -1.12
CA GLY A 90 -0.44 -12.41 0.17
C GLY A 90 0.00 -11.47 1.30
N ILE A 91 0.44 -10.26 0.96
CA ILE A 91 0.91 -9.26 1.92
C ILE A 91 -0.22 -8.27 2.22
N PRO A 92 -0.67 -8.16 3.49
CA PRO A 92 -1.64 -7.17 3.92
C PRO A 92 -1.17 -5.75 3.59
N THR A 93 -2.07 -4.92 3.05
CA THR A 93 -1.71 -3.56 2.64
C THR A 93 -2.63 -2.51 3.23
N ILE A 94 -2.06 -1.49 3.86
CA ILE A 94 -2.71 -0.23 4.16
C ILE A 94 -2.56 0.66 2.92
N ALA A 95 -3.67 1.00 2.29
CA ALA A 95 -3.68 1.86 1.11
C ALA A 95 -4.25 3.23 1.46
N ILE A 96 -3.63 4.30 0.97
CA ILE A 96 -4.15 5.66 1.07
C ILE A 96 -4.43 6.13 -0.36
N ASP A 97 -5.69 6.40 -0.72
CA ASP A 97 -5.99 6.92 -2.05
C ASP A 97 -5.67 8.42 -2.10
N PRO A 98 -4.65 8.88 -2.84
CA PRO A 98 -4.25 10.29 -2.83
C PRO A 98 -5.29 11.24 -3.45
N VAL A 99 -6.38 10.71 -3.99
CA VAL A 99 -7.50 11.50 -4.49
C VAL A 99 -8.60 11.52 -3.41
N SER A 100 -8.87 12.72 -2.90
CA SER A 100 -9.99 12.97 -1.96
C SER A 100 -11.31 12.46 -2.54
N GLY A 101 -12.09 11.72 -1.74
CA GLY A 101 -13.29 11.00 -2.16
C GLY A 101 -13.02 9.65 -2.84
N GLY A 102 -11.76 9.27 -3.02
CA GLY A 102 -11.33 8.02 -3.64
C GLY A 102 -11.39 8.04 -5.17
N ASP A 103 -10.47 7.32 -5.80
CA ASP A 103 -10.43 7.11 -7.25
C ASP A 103 -10.03 5.65 -7.51
N LYS A 104 -8.90 5.44 -8.18
CA LYS A 104 -8.47 4.12 -8.64
C LYS A 104 -8.08 3.17 -7.52
N VAL A 105 -7.52 3.67 -6.40
CA VAL A 105 -7.04 2.79 -5.32
C VAL A 105 -8.24 2.26 -4.55
N THR A 106 -9.13 3.16 -4.12
CA THR A 106 -10.37 2.79 -3.44
C THR A 106 -11.25 1.88 -4.29
N ARG A 107 -11.43 2.20 -5.59
CA ARG A 107 -12.21 1.34 -6.50
C ARG A 107 -11.63 -0.06 -6.65
N GLN A 108 -10.31 -0.18 -6.82
CA GLN A 108 -9.68 -1.49 -6.96
C GLN A 108 -9.72 -2.28 -5.66
N ALA A 109 -9.49 -1.63 -4.50
CA ALA A 109 -9.59 -2.29 -3.20
C ALA A 109 -11.00 -2.87 -3.01
N GLY A 110 -12.04 -2.08 -3.32
CA GLY A 110 -13.44 -2.55 -3.30
C GLY A 110 -13.69 -3.73 -4.22
N LYS A 111 -13.18 -3.70 -5.47
CA LYS A 111 -13.30 -4.82 -6.42
C LYS A 111 -12.64 -6.10 -5.91
N LEU A 112 -11.52 -5.98 -5.19
CA LEU A 112 -10.79 -7.10 -4.59
C LEU A 112 -11.37 -7.54 -3.23
N GLY A 113 -12.34 -6.82 -2.66
CA GLY A 113 -12.84 -7.06 -1.30
C GLY A 113 -11.84 -6.70 -0.19
N TRP A 114 -10.84 -5.86 -0.50
CA TRP A 114 -9.86 -5.38 0.46
C TRP A 114 -10.35 -4.12 1.18
N THR A 115 -10.18 -4.04 2.51
CA THR A 115 -10.85 -3.02 3.34
C THR A 115 -9.91 -2.01 4.00
N GLU A 116 -8.60 -2.27 4.06
CA GLU A 116 -7.64 -1.34 4.66
C GLU A 116 -7.22 -0.29 3.61
N VAL A 117 -8.21 0.49 3.16
CA VAL A 117 -8.05 1.60 2.21
C VAL A 117 -8.67 2.87 2.79
N PHE A 118 -7.94 3.97 2.74
CA PHE A 118 -8.24 5.18 3.49
C PHE A 118 -8.20 6.42 2.62
N ASP A 119 -9.04 7.39 2.96
CA ASP A 119 -9.02 8.74 2.42
C ASP A 119 -8.02 9.60 3.23
N PRO A 120 -7.07 10.29 2.59
CA PRO A 120 -6.03 11.08 3.26
C PRO A 120 -6.59 12.22 4.10
N ASP A 121 -7.77 12.75 3.77
CA ASP A 121 -8.35 13.89 4.48
C ASP A 121 -9.18 13.45 5.69
N LEU A 122 -9.54 12.16 5.78
CA LEU A 122 -10.42 11.62 6.82
C LEU A 122 -9.70 10.68 7.79
N VAL A 123 -8.58 10.10 7.39
CA VAL A 123 -7.87 9.09 8.19
C VAL A 123 -7.07 9.73 9.33
N SER A 124 -7.21 9.19 10.54
CA SER A 124 -6.40 9.61 11.69
C SER A 124 -5.17 8.71 11.90
N ASP A 125 -4.24 9.16 12.74
CA ASP A 125 -3.07 8.35 13.14
C ASP A 125 -3.50 7.10 13.93
N GLU A 126 -4.58 7.18 14.72
CA GLU A 126 -5.18 6.05 15.41
C GLU A 126 -5.74 5.02 14.43
N ASP A 127 -6.41 5.45 13.36
CA ASP A 127 -6.91 4.56 12.32
C ASP A 127 -5.77 3.80 11.65
N LEU A 128 -4.68 4.50 11.31
CA LEU A 128 -3.50 3.90 10.69
C LEU A 128 -2.78 2.94 11.65
N SER A 129 -2.69 3.27 12.94
CA SER A 129 -2.11 2.42 13.97
C SER A 129 -2.94 1.13 14.17
N ALA A 130 -4.26 1.26 14.18
CA ALA A 130 -5.17 0.13 14.27
C ALA A 130 -5.10 -0.75 13.00
N ALA A 131 -5.04 -0.14 11.82
CA ALA A 131 -4.85 -0.83 10.54
C ALA A 131 -3.53 -1.60 10.51
N LEU A 132 -2.45 -0.98 10.98
CA LEU A 132 -1.14 -1.62 11.09
C LEU A 132 -1.19 -2.85 12.02
N THR A 133 -1.83 -2.73 13.17
CA THR A 133 -2.03 -3.85 14.10
C THR A 133 -2.79 -5.00 13.44
N ARG A 134 -3.86 -4.71 12.69
CA ARG A 134 -4.62 -5.72 11.94
C ARG A 134 -3.77 -6.36 10.84
N CYS A 135 -3.05 -5.56 10.05
CA CYS A 135 -2.18 -6.05 8.97
C CYS A 135 -1.04 -6.93 9.46
N LEU A 136 -0.44 -6.63 10.62
CA LEU A 136 0.62 -7.44 11.22
C LEU A 136 0.12 -8.73 11.90
N SER A 137 -1.20 -8.88 12.06
CA SER A 137 -1.78 -10.09 12.64
C SER A 137 -1.80 -11.27 11.66
N LYS A 138 -1.86 -12.49 12.20
CA LYS A 138 -2.09 -13.71 11.40
C LYS A 138 -3.40 -13.63 10.60
N ALA A 139 -4.45 -13.03 11.18
CA ALA A 139 -5.74 -12.84 10.53
C ALA A 139 -5.64 -11.87 9.33
N GLY A 140 -4.85 -10.80 9.46
CA GLY A 140 -4.55 -9.88 8.37
C GLY A 140 -3.90 -10.60 7.19
N ARG A 141 -2.88 -11.43 7.46
CA ARG A 141 -2.22 -12.26 6.44
C ARG A 141 -3.18 -13.26 5.79
N ALA A 142 -3.98 -13.96 6.58
CA ALA A 142 -4.99 -14.88 6.06
C ALA A 142 -5.99 -14.16 5.13
N LYS A 143 -6.46 -12.97 5.51
CA LYS A 143 -7.33 -12.14 4.68
C LYS A 143 -6.68 -11.75 3.35
N ALA A 144 -5.40 -11.37 3.37
CA ALA A 144 -4.68 -11.03 2.14
C ALA A 144 -4.53 -12.25 1.21
N CYS A 145 -4.28 -13.45 1.76
CA CYS A 145 -4.28 -14.69 0.99
C CYS A 145 -5.66 -15.01 0.39
N LEU A 146 -6.75 -14.85 1.16
CA LEU A 146 -8.10 -15.06 0.63
C LEU A 146 -8.40 -14.11 -0.54
N VAL A 147 -8.02 -12.83 -0.42
CA VAL A 147 -8.17 -11.86 -1.51
C VAL A 147 -7.32 -12.23 -2.72
N LYS A 148 -6.08 -12.69 -2.51
CA LYS A 148 -5.21 -13.19 -3.59
C LYS A 148 -5.88 -14.36 -4.32
N ASP A 149 -6.34 -15.37 -3.59
CA ASP A 149 -6.89 -16.59 -4.17
C ASP A 149 -8.20 -16.28 -4.92
N ALA A 150 -9.08 -15.45 -4.34
CA ALA A 150 -10.28 -14.97 -5.01
C ALA A 150 -9.97 -14.17 -6.27
N ALA A 151 -8.93 -13.32 -6.24
CA ALA A 151 -8.50 -12.56 -7.41
C ALA A 151 -7.97 -13.48 -8.52
N ILE A 152 -7.18 -14.52 -8.18
CA ILE A 152 -6.71 -15.51 -9.16
C ILE A 152 -7.88 -16.27 -9.77
N LEU A 153 -8.84 -16.72 -8.95
CA LEU A 153 -10.04 -17.40 -9.43
C LEU A 153 -10.88 -16.49 -10.35
N SER A 154 -10.94 -15.19 -10.09
CA SER A 154 -11.65 -14.23 -10.94
C SER A 154 -11.06 -14.07 -12.34
N LEU A 155 -9.85 -14.62 -12.59
CA LEU A 155 -9.18 -14.59 -13.89
C LEU A 155 -9.39 -15.87 -14.71
N ALA A 156 -10.20 -16.83 -14.23
CA ALA A 156 -10.37 -18.13 -14.89
C ALA A 156 -10.77 -18.01 -16.38
N ASP A 157 -11.65 -17.05 -16.71
CA ASP A 157 -12.14 -16.83 -18.07
C ASP A 157 -11.53 -15.56 -18.71
N PHE A 158 -10.44 -15.03 -18.14
CA PHE A 158 -9.89 -13.74 -18.53
C PHE A 158 -9.49 -13.68 -20.01
N ASP A 159 -8.86 -14.72 -20.55
CA ASP A 159 -8.41 -14.71 -21.94
C ASP A 159 -9.59 -14.61 -22.91
N THR A 160 -10.67 -15.36 -22.65
CA THR A 160 -11.90 -15.32 -23.45
C THR A 160 -12.63 -13.98 -23.31
N GLU A 161 -12.77 -13.47 -22.09
CA GLU A 161 -13.38 -12.16 -21.85
C GLU A 161 -12.57 -11.03 -22.50
N PHE A 162 -11.25 -11.11 -22.42
CA PHE A 162 -10.34 -10.11 -22.98
C PHE A 162 -10.35 -10.14 -24.51
N GLU A 163 -10.33 -11.33 -25.13
CA GLU A 163 -10.46 -11.48 -26.58
C GLU A 163 -11.80 -10.90 -27.06
N ALA A 164 -12.91 -11.24 -26.40
CA ALA A 164 -14.22 -10.68 -26.71
C ALA A 164 -14.22 -9.15 -26.57
N ALA A 165 -13.58 -8.61 -25.52
CA ALA A 165 -13.47 -7.17 -25.29
C ALA A 165 -12.66 -6.45 -26.38
N LEU A 166 -11.64 -7.09 -26.96
CA LEU A 166 -10.86 -6.51 -28.06
C LEU A 166 -11.67 -6.38 -29.37
N GLN A 167 -12.70 -7.22 -29.55
CA GLN A 167 -13.60 -7.14 -30.70
C GLN A 167 -14.67 -6.06 -30.57
N VAL A 168 -14.88 -5.51 -29.36
CA VAL A 168 -15.88 -4.46 -29.14
C VAL A 168 -15.41 -3.17 -29.81
N PRO A 169 -16.20 -2.58 -30.74
CA PRO A 169 -15.84 -1.31 -31.36
C PRO A 169 -15.69 -0.22 -30.31
N ALA A 170 -14.62 0.57 -30.42
CA ALA A 170 -14.41 1.71 -29.54
C ALA A 170 -15.56 2.72 -29.70
N ARG A 171 -16.15 3.12 -28.57
CA ARG A 171 -17.21 4.15 -28.47
C ARG A 171 -16.65 5.45 -27.86
N PRO A 172 -15.86 6.24 -28.61
CA PRO A 172 -15.22 7.46 -28.09
C PRO A 172 -16.22 8.50 -27.55
N GLU A 173 -17.45 8.50 -28.05
CA GLU A 173 -18.56 9.35 -27.60
C GLU A 173 -18.88 9.18 -26.11
N LEU A 174 -18.71 7.97 -25.55
CA LEU A 174 -18.88 7.73 -24.11
C LEU A 174 -17.87 8.49 -23.25
N ARG A 175 -16.74 8.92 -23.83
CA ARG A 175 -15.71 9.72 -23.16
C ARG A 175 -15.85 11.22 -23.45
N ALA A 176 -16.72 11.63 -24.35
CA ALA A 176 -16.80 13.03 -24.81
C ALA A 176 -17.08 14.01 -23.66
N HIS A 177 -17.91 13.62 -22.70
CA HIS A 177 -18.24 14.41 -21.52
C HIS A 177 -17.23 14.26 -20.38
N LEU A 178 -16.38 13.23 -20.41
CA LEU A 178 -15.30 13.01 -19.43
C LEU A 178 -14.03 13.79 -19.78
N ILE A 179 -13.84 14.19 -21.04
CA ILE A 179 -12.70 15.00 -21.46
C ILE A 179 -12.95 16.46 -21.01
N PRO A 180 -12.16 17.00 -20.08
CA PRO A 180 -12.32 18.39 -19.67
C PRO A 180 -12.09 19.31 -20.88
N LYS A 181 -13.01 20.27 -21.10
CA LYS A 181 -12.92 21.25 -22.20
C LYS A 181 -11.54 21.94 -22.20
N ALA A 182 -11.08 22.34 -23.39
CA ALA A 182 -9.80 23.04 -23.50
C ALA A 182 -9.82 24.32 -22.65
N SER A 183 -8.83 24.46 -21.78
CA SER A 183 -8.68 25.61 -20.89
C SER A 183 -7.22 26.04 -20.85
N LYS A 184 -6.98 27.30 -20.50
CA LYS A 184 -5.62 27.83 -20.29
C LYS A 184 -4.85 26.92 -19.32
N VAL A 185 -5.45 26.51 -18.20
CA VAL A 185 -4.83 25.57 -17.25
C VAL A 185 -4.39 24.26 -17.91
N ARG A 186 -5.18 23.71 -18.84
CA ARG A 186 -4.83 22.46 -19.55
C ARG A 186 -3.66 22.66 -20.51
N GLU A 187 -3.61 23.79 -21.22
CA GLU A 187 -2.46 24.13 -22.06
C GLU A 187 -1.18 24.28 -21.25
N TRP A 188 -1.26 24.99 -20.13
CA TRP A 188 -0.14 25.17 -19.21
C TRP A 188 0.34 23.83 -18.65
N ARG A 189 -0.58 22.96 -18.22
CA ARG A 189 -0.25 21.59 -17.77
C ARG A 189 0.38 20.75 -18.88
N LYS A 190 -0.06 20.89 -20.14
CA LYS A 190 0.56 20.21 -21.31
C LYS A 190 1.99 20.71 -21.53
N ARG A 191 2.21 22.03 -21.51
CA ARG A 191 3.54 22.65 -21.62
C ARG A 191 4.47 22.21 -20.48
N PHE A 192 3.97 22.21 -19.25
CA PHE A 192 4.71 21.74 -18.08
C PHE A 192 5.09 20.25 -18.18
N LYS A 193 4.16 19.37 -18.58
CA LYS A 193 4.47 17.94 -18.80
C LYS A 193 5.53 17.74 -19.89
N ALA A 194 5.46 18.52 -20.97
CA ALA A 194 6.47 18.47 -22.04
C ALA A 194 7.84 18.98 -21.56
N TRP A 195 7.88 20.07 -20.78
CA TRP A 195 9.09 20.55 -20.12
C TRP A 195 9.69 19.50 -19.17
N LYS A 196 8.88 18.89 -18.31
CA LYS A 196 9.32 17.85 -17.36
C LYS A 196 9.92 16.64 -18.08
N ARG A 197 9.29 16.18 -19.17
CA ARG A 197 9.84 15.09 -20.02
C ARG A 197 11.19 15.44 -20.62
N ARG A 198 11.32 16.65 -21.21
CA ARG A 198 12.59 17.14 -21.77
C ARG A 198 13.69 17.23 -20.71
N ARG A 199 13.36 17.67 -19.49
CA ARG A 199 14.33 17.75 -18.39
C ARG A 199 14.84 16.38 -17.96
N ARG A 200 13.95 15.39 -17.80
CA ARG A 200 14.35 14.01 -17.45
C ARG A 200 15.29 13.40 -18.50
N ALA A 201 14.98 13.58 -19.79
CA ALA A 201 15.82 13.09 -20.88
C ALA A 201 17.21 13.75 -20.95
N LYS A 202 17.37 14.96 -20.41
CA LYS A 202 18.68 15.64 -20.29
C LYS A 202 19.49 15.18 -19.08
N THR A 203 18.85 14.65 -18.04
CA THR A 203 19.51 14.16 -16.82
C THR A 203 19.96 12.69 -16.97
N SER A 204 19.47 11.98 -17.99
CA SER A 204 19.85 10.60 -18.31
C SER A 204 20.92 10.48 -19.41
N ARG A 205 21.67 11.56 -19.68
CA ARG A 205 22.85 11.60 -20.55
C ARG A 205 24.02 12.10 -19.72
#